data_AF-A0AAN7GFU2-F1
#
_entry.id   AF-A0AAN7GFU2-F1
#
_cell.length_a   1.000
_cell.length_b   1.000
_cell.length_c   1.000
_cell.angle_alpha   90.00
_cell.angle_beta   90.00
_cell.angle_gamma   90.00
#
_symmetry.space_group_name_H-M   'P 1'
#
loop_
_entity.id
_entity.type
_entity.pdbx_description
1 polymer ?
#
loop_
_entity_poly.entity_id
_entity_poly.type
_entity_poly.pdbx_seq_one_letter_code
_entity_poly.pdbx_strand_id
1 'polypeptide(L)'
;MDSPTPPQEASTASVESITLDLKNRGLDGDGDFNRARRLRLEDLNWDNSFVRELPGDPRTDALPREVLHACYSKVLPSAEVENPQLVAWSESVAERLDLDLKEFERPDFPLLFSGAVPLVGGLPYAQCYGGHQFGDWAGQLGDGRAISIGNNDQDVLDLTSNKYAAWAVEIAERTAYLIAKWQDLPGKRHCFANQPDIGSWNIAQFVLTLSIAELINDKEMNYAMERYGTKFMDEYQAIMARKLGLPKYNKQLISKLLNNMAVDKVDYTNFFQLLSNIKADINTPYEGLLVPLKALASSGVSDEDRKASMDTVNPKYVLRNYLCQSAIDAAEQGDFREVRTLLKLMSRPYDEQLEMQKYARLPPAWAYRPGVRMLSCSS
;
A
#
# COMPACT_ATOMS: atom_id res chain seq x y z
N MET A 1 1.02 -10.44 -67.96
CA MET A 1 1.26 -9.11 -67.38
C MET A 1 -0.12 -8.59 -67.02
N ASP A 2 -0.61 -8.62 -65.79
CA ASP A 2 0.00 -8.74 -64.47
C ASP A 2 -0.95 -9.47 -63.52
N SER A 3 -0.39 -10.30 -62.63
CA SER A 3 -1.11 -10.87 -61.49
C SER A 3 -1.05 -9.86 -60.34
N PRO A 4 -2.16 -9.57 -59.63
CA PRO A 4 -2.11 -8.66 -58.49
C PRO A 4 -1.54 -9.38 -57.27
N THR A 5 -0.55 -8.74 -56.66
CA THR A 5 0.15 -9.09 -55.42
C THR A 5 -0.84 -9.18 -54.24
N PRO A 6 -0.72 -10.15 -53.32
CA PRO A 6 -1.51 -10.17 -52.10
C PRO A 6 -0.98 -9.12 -51.09
N PRO A 7 -1.84 -8.58 -50.20
CA PRO A 7 -1.43 -7.60 -49.20
C PRO A 7 -0.51 -8.22 -48.14
N GLN A 8 0.55 -7.49 -47.77
CA GLN A 8 1.48 -7.83 -46.69
C GLN A 8 0.74 -7.97 -45.34
N GLU A 9 0.93 -9.11 -44.68
CA GLU A 9 0.57 -9.32 -43.27
C GLU A 9 1.38 -8.36 -42.39
N ALA A 10 0.68 -7.50 -41.63
CA ALA A 10 1.26 -6.75 -40.54
C ALA A 10 1.60 -7.74 -39.41
N SER A 11 2.87 -7.81 -39.03
CA SER A 11 3.34 -8.70 -37.98
C SER A 11 2.68 -8.34 -36.64
N THR A 12 1.84 -9.23 -36.14
CA THR A 12 1.41 -9.26 -34.74
C THR A 12 2.61 -9.63 -33.87
N ALA A 13 3.35 -8.61 -33.41
CA ALA A 13 4.26 -8.80 -32.29
C ALA A 13 3.42 -9.28 -31.09
N SER A 14 3.65 -10.52 -30.65
CA SER A 14 2.94 -11.07 -29.48
C SER A 14 3.31 -10.26 -28.24
N VAL A 15 2.34 -10.04 -27.36
CA VAL A 15 2.51 -9.35 -26.06
C VAL A 15 3.67 -9.92 -25.23
N GLU A 16 4.06 -11.18 -25.49
CA GLU A 16 5.22 -11.84 -24.90
C GLU A 16 6.58 -11.26 -25.35
N SER A 17 6.73 -10.79 -26.60
CA SER A 17 8.00 -10.22 -27.08
C SER A 17 8.29 -8.85 -26.48
N ILE A 18 7.25 -8.06 -26.23
CA ILE A 18 7.32 -6.73 -25.61
C ILE A 18 7.69 -6.84 -24.12
N THR A 19 7.18 -7.88 -23.44
CA THR A 19 7.48 -8.14 -22.02
C THR A 19 8.95 -8.56 -21.82
N LEU A 20 9.58 -9.16 -22.82
CA LEU A 20 10.99 -9.57 -22.78
C LEU A 20 11.94 -8.38 -23.05
N ASP A 21 11.54 -7.45 -23.90
CA ASP A 21 12.34 -6.25 -24.22
C ASP A 21 12.39 -5.25 -23.06
N LEU A 22 11.32 -5.18 -22.24
CA LEU A 22 11.28 -4.41 -21.00
C LEU A 22 12.18 -4.98 -19.90
N LYS A 23 12.45 -6.29 -19.90
CA LYS A 23 13.34 -6.94 -18.92
C LYS A 23 14.83 -6.78 -19.24
N ASN A 24 15.18 -6.56 -20.51
CA ASN A 24 16.58 -6.45 -20.94
C ASN A 24 17.13 -5.01 -20.91
N ARG A 25 16.30 -4.00 -20.63
CA ARG A 25 16.73 -2.58 -20.53
C ARG A 25 17.19 -2.14 -19.14
N GLY A 26 17.11 -3.02 -18.15
CA GLY A 26 17.69 -2.78 -16.84
C GLY A 26 18.59 -3.93 -16.50
N LEU A 27 19.88 -3.82 -16.84
CA LEU A 27 21.04 -4.48 -16.22
C LEU A 27 22.24 -4.33 -17.16
N ASP A 28 23.06 -3.30 -16.90
CA ASP A 28 24.49 -3.10 -17.21
C ASP A 28 24.74 -1.63 -16.77
N GLY A 29 25.63 -1.20 -15.89
CA GLY A 29 26.86 -1.72 -15.30
C GLY A 29 27.78 -0.50 -15.11
N ASP A 30 28.34 -0.33 -13.91
CA ASP A 30 29.44 0.57 -13.49
C ASP A 30 29.22 2.07 -13.15
N GLY A 31 29.65 2.41 -11.92
CA GLY A 31 30.65 3.48 -11.71
C GLY A 31 30.17 4.87 -11.30
N ASP A 32 30.00 5.06 -9.99
CA ASP A 32 30.24 6.30 -9.20
C ASP A 32 30.53 7.62 -9.97
N PHE A 33 29.52 8.23 -10.60
CA PHE A 33 29.58 9.62 -11.12
C PHE A 33 28.18 10.27 -11.14
N ASN A 34 27.58 10.47 -9.97
CA ASN A 34 26.67 11.58 -9.64
C ASN A 34 26.08 11.33 -8.25
N ARG A 35 26.64 11.93 -7.20
CA ARG A 35 25.75 12.33 -6.09
C ARG A 35 24.84 13.40 -6.68
N ALA A 36 23.68 12.98 -7.20
CA ALA A 36 22.63 13.89 -7.61
C ALA A 36 22.46 14.93 -6.49
N ARG A 37 22.59 16.21 -6.84
CA ARG A 37 22.43 17.29 -5.89
C ARG A 37 21.03 17.16 -5.30
N ARG A 38 20.94 16.79 -4.01
CA ARG A 38 19.67 16.74 -3.30
C ARG A 38 19.01 18.12 -3.35
N LEU A 39 17.70 18.12 -3.54
CA LEU A 39 16.89 19.31 -3.74
C LEU A 39 16.63 20.01 -2.40
N ARG A 40 16.54 21.33 -2.44
CA ARG A 40 15.89 22.11 -1.38
C ARG A 40 14.39 22.21 -1.67
N LEU A 41 13.60 22.62 -0.69
CA LEU A 41 12.15 22.76 -0.88
C LEU A 41 11.78 23.72 -2.03
N GLU A 42 12.56 24.78 -2.22
CA GLU A 42 12.32 25.77 -3.28
C GLU A 42 12.72 25.27 -4.67
N ASP A 43 13.52 24.19 -4.73
CA ASP A 43 14.01 23.59 -5.97
C ASP A 43 13.12 22.37 -6.38
N LEU A 44 12.03 22.09 -5.65
CA LEU A 44 11.09 21.02 -6.00
C LEU A 44 10.42 21.30 -7.36
N ASN A 45 10.42 20.30 -8.23
CA ASN A 45 9.80 20.39 -9.55
C ASN A 45 8.32 20.02 -9.46
N TRP A 46 7.47 21.04 -9.37
CA TRP A 46 6.03 20.89 -9.30
C TRP A 46 5.43 20.56 -10.67
N ASP A 47 4.78 19.40 -10.79
CA ASP A 47 3.81 19.16 -11.85
C ASP A 47 2.44 19.70 -11.43
N ASN A 48 1.98 20.67 -12.21
CA ASN A 48 0.69 21.32 -12.04
C ASN A 48 -0.29 20.97 -13.15
N SER A 49 -0.05 19.88 -13.90
CA SER A 49 -0.90 19.38 -14.99
C SER A 49 -2.36 19.24 -14.58
N PHE A 50 -2.65 18.64 -13.42
CA PHE A 50 -4.00 18.45 -12.90
C PHE A 50 -4.79 19.77 -12.83
N VAL A 51 -4.20 20.81 -12.26
CA VAL A 51 -4.82 22.15 -12.13
C VAL A 51 -4.88 22.85 -13.49
N ARG A 52 -3.85 22.69 -14.32
CA ARG A 52 -3.74 23.38 -15.62
C ARG A 52 -4.70 22.82 -16.67
N GLU A 53 -4.95 21.51 -16.65
CA GLU A 53 -5.59 20.79 -17.76
C GLU A 53 -7.03 20.37 -17.47
N LEU A 54 -7.41 20.20 -16.19
CA LEU A 54 -8.77 19.83 -15.81
C LEU A 54 -9.66 21.05 -15.53
N PRO A 55 -10.99 20.94 -15.74
CA PRO A 55 -11.93 22.00 -15.41
C PRO A 55 -11.84 22.38 -13.92
N GLY A 56 -11.46 23.62 -13.65
CA GLY A 56 -11.42 24.18 -12.30
C GLY A 56 -12.69 24.98 -11.99
N ASP A 57 -13.09 24.96 -10.74
CA ASP A 57 -14.17 25.79 -10.22
C ASP A 57 -13.76 27.27 -10.31
N PRO A 58 -14.60 28.16 -10.90
CA PRO A 58 -14.30 29.59 -10.97
C PRO A 58 -14.24 30.26 -9.59
N ARG A 59 -14.83 29.65 -8.55
CA ARG A 59 -14.80 30.18 -7.19
C ARG A 59 -13.51 29.80 -6.46
N THR A 60 -13.08 30.71 -5.58
CA THR A 60 -11.84 30.60 -4.79
C THR A 60 -12.06 30.81 -3.29
N ASP A 61 -13.31 30.99 -2.86
CA ASP A 61 -13.66 31.06 -1.44
C ASP A 61 -13.70 29.67 -0.80
N ALA A 62 -13.49 29.62 0.52
CA ALA A 62 -13.41 28.39 1.30
C ALA A 62 -14.76 27.92 1.88
N LEU A 63 -15.89 28.36 1.32
CA LEU A 63 -17.21 27.97 1.83
C LEU A 63 -17.60 26.55 1.37
N PRO A 64 -18.03 25.67 2.29
CA PRO A 64 -18.56 24.36 1.92
C PRO A 64 -19.79 24.48 1.02
N ARG A 65 -19.80 23.75 -0.10
CA ARG A 65 -20.88 23.72 -1.10
C ARG A 65 -20.67 22.59 -2.10
N GLU A 66 -21.66 22.33 -2.93
CA GLU A 66 -21.50 21.47 -4.10
C GLU A 66 -20.66 22.17 -5.19
N VAL A 67 -19.71 21.45 -5.77
CA VAL A 67 -18.87 21.83 -6.90
C VAL A 67 -19.43 21.17 -8.15
N LEU A 68 -19.96 21.95 -9.08
CA LEU A 68 -20.55 21.45 -10.32
C LEU A 68 -19.66 21.79 -11.52
N HIS A 69 -19.57 20.87 -12.48
CA HIS A 69 -18.83 21.05 -13.74
C HIS A 69 -17.32 21.34 -13.57
N ALA A 70 -16.75 20.99 -12.42
CA ALA A 70 -15.34 21.15 -12.11
C ALA A 70 -14.79 19.92 -11.37
N CYS A 71 -13.51 19.64 -11.55
CA CYS A 71 -12.78 18.56 -10.90
C CYS A 71 -12.14 19.00 -9.58
N TYR A 72 -11.99 20.30 -9.35
CA TYR A 72 -11.36 20.86 -8.16
C TYR A 72 -11.78 22.31 -7.92
N SER A 73 -11.58 22.79 -6.69
CA SER A 73 -11.63 24.22 -6.34
C SER A 73 -10.25 24.67 -5.85
N LYS A 74 -9.78 25.84 -6.31
CA LYS A 74 -8.53 26.43 -5.80
C LYS A 74 -8.78 26.93 -4.39
N VAL A 75 -7.97 26.48 -3.44
CA VAL A 75 -8.08 26.85 -2.03
C VAL A 75 -6.70 26.86 -1.41
N LEU A 76 -6.34 27.96 -0.75
CA LEU A 76 -5.10 28.04 0.00
C LEU A 76 -5.27 27.36 1.36
N PRO A 77 -4.22 26.69 1.88
CA PRO A 77 -4.17 26.32 3.28
C PRO A 77 -4.44 27.54 4.17
N SER A 78 -5.32 27.37 5.15
CA SER A 78 -5.80 28.45 6.03
C SER A 78 -5.68 28.07 7.51
N ALA A 79 -4.86 27.06 7.82
CA ALA A 79 -4.70 26.59 9.19
C ALA A 79 -3.98 27.65 10.04
N GLU A 80 -4.67 28.14 11.07
CA GLU A 80 -4.07 28.92 12.14
C GLU A 80 -3.52 27.96 13.18
N VAL A 81 -2.20 27.76 13.18
CA VAL A 81 -1.54 26.84 14.12
C VAL A 81 -0.57 27.63 14.98
N GLU A 82 -0.81 27.64 16.29
CA GLU A 82 0.10 28.25 17.25
C GLU A 82 1.34 27.35 17.43
N ASN A 83 2.52 27.88 17.11
CA ASN A 83 3.83 27.22 17.31
C ASN A 83 3.91 25.78 16.77
N PRO A 84 3.73 25.55 15.46
CA PRO A 84 3.80 24.22 14.88
C PRO A 84 5.19 23.59 15.08
N GLN A 85 5.22 22.28 15.34
CA GLN A 85 6.45 21.53 15.59
C GLN A 85 6.53 20.28 14.70
N LEU A 86 7.75 19.93 14.30
CA LEU A 86 8.01 18.69 13.58
C LEU A 86 8.03 17.49 14.54
N VAL A 87 6.97 16.67 14.48
CA VAL A 87 6.87 15.42 15.26
C VAL A 87 7.85 14.37 14.74
N ALA A 88 7.71 13.99 13.46
CA ALA A 88 8.57 13.02 12.78
C ALA A 88 8.55 13.23 11.26
N TRP A 89 9.53 12.68 10.56
CA TRP A 89 9.64 12.69 9.10
C TRP A 89 10.24 11.36 8.61
N SER A 90 9.98 10.99 7.36
CA SER A 90 10.41 9.71 6.79
C SER A 90 11.57 9.87 5.81
N GLU A 91 12.67 9.20 6.09
CA GLU A 91 13.86 9.19 5.22
C GLU A 91 13.57 8.62 3.83
N SER A 92 12.82 7.52 3.74
CA SER A 92 12.44 6.95 2.45
C SER A 92 11.57 7.88 1.60
N VAL A 93 10.79 8.77 2.23
CA VAL A 93 9.98 9.76 1.50
C VAL A 93 10.87 10.91 1.04
N ALA A 94 11.80 11.36 1.88
CA ALA A 94 12.79 12.36 1.49
C ALA A 94 13.62 11.86 0.29
N GLU A 95 14.06 10.61 0.32
CA GLU A 95 14.78 9.97 -0.78
C GLU A 95 13.94 9.92 -2.06
N ARG A 96 12.66 9.55 -1.98
CA ARG A 96 11.76 9.53 -3.15
C ARG A 96 11.56 10.91 -3.78
N LEU A 97 11.64 11.96 -2.97
CA LEU A 97 11.53 13.35 -3.42
C LEU A 97 12.88 13.99 -3.75
N ASP A 98 13.97 13.21 -3.67
CA ASP A 98 15.35 13.69 -3.76
C ASP A 98 15.68 14.86 -2.84
N LEU A 99 14.98 14.98 -1.70
CA LEU A 99 15.08 16.10 -0.79
C LEU A 99 16.31 15.98 0.12
N ASP A 100 17.02 17.09 0.37
CA ASP A 100 18.10 17.13 1.35
C ASP A 100 17.53 16.96 2.77
N LEU A 101 18.13 16.06 3.55
CA LEU A 101 17.71 15.78 4.92
C LEU A 101 17.84 17.00 5.84
N LYS A 102 18.69 17.98 5.48
CA LYS A 102 18.80 19.24 6.21
C LYS A 102 17.54 20.11 6.11
N GLU A 103 16.68 19.88 5.12
CA GLU A 103 15.43 20.65 4.99
C GLU A 103 14.51 20.41 6.20
N PHE A 104 14.53 19.23 6.82
CA PHE A 104 13.74 18.91 8.00
C PHE A 104 14.23 19.60 9.29
N GLU A 105 15.44 20.17 9.27
CA GLU A 105 16.01 20.93 10.40
C GLU A 105 15.67 22.43 10.31
N ARG A 106 15.03 22.87 9.23
CA ARG A 106 14.73 24.29 9.03
C ARG A 106 13.70 24.78 10.05
N PRO A 107 13.86 26.02 10.57
CA PRO A 107 12.92 26.59 11.53
C PRO A 107 11.54 26.88 10.92
N ASP A 108 11.44 27.07 9.61
CA ASP A 108 10.20 27.31 8.89
C ASP A 108 9.52 26.04 8.36
N PHE A 109 10.18 24.87 8.43
CA PHE A 109 9.60 23.60 7.97
C PHE A 109 8.23 23.31 8.60
N PRO A 110 8.04 23.43 9.94
CA PRO A 110 6.73 23.21 10.54
C PRO A 110 5.68 24.23 10.10
N LEU A 111 6.07 25.47 9.75
CA LEU A 111 5.13 26.49 9.25
C LEU A 111 4.64 26.15 7.84
N LEU A 112 5.53 25.62 6.98
CA LEU A 112 5.18 25.20 5.62
C LEU A 112 4.20 24.03 5.63
N PHE A 113 4.49 22.98 6.42
CA PHE A 113 3.71 21.74 6.41
C PHE A 113 2.54 21.72 7.41
N SER A 114 2.39 22.76 8.24
CA SER A 114 1.13 23.03 8.96
C SER A 114 0.11 23.77 8.10
N GLY A 115 0.52 24.30 6.93
CA GLY A 115 -0.33 25.14 6.08
C GLY A 115 -0.39 26.61 6.50
N ALA A 116 0.43 27.04 7.47
CA ALA A 116 0.52 28.45 7.87
C ALA A 116 1.24 29.31 6.81
N VAL A 117 2.17 28.71 6.05
CA VAL A 117 2.91 29.35 4.96
C VAL A 117 2.83 28.46 3.71
N PRO A 118 2.51 29.01 2.53
CA PRO A 118 2.48 28.20 1.31
C PRO A 118 3.90 27.80 0.88
N LEU A 119 4.01 26.60 0.30
CA LEU A 119 5.23 26.17 -0.38
C LEU A 119 5.42 26.93 -1.71
N VAL A 120 6.65 27.35 -1.98
CA VAL A 120 6.99 28.05 -3.22
C VAL A 120 6.76 27.12 -4.41
N GLY A 121 6.04 27.60 -5.43
CA GLY A 121 5.75 26.87 -6.67
C GLY A 121 4.54 25.93 -6.62
N GLY A 122 4.03 25.62 -5.42
CA GLY A 122 2.81 24.83 -5.25
C GLY A 122 1.57 25.59 -5.76
N LEU A 123 0.60 24.87 -6.30
CA LEU A 123 -0.72 25.39 -6.66
C LEU A 123 -1.79 24.64 -5.85
N PRO A 124 -2.13 25.12 -4.64
CA PRO A 124 -3.04 24.38 -3.77
C PRO A 124 -4.47 24.27 -4.28
N TYR A 125 -5.07 23.08 -4.15
CA TYR A 125 -6.45 22.80 -4.54
C TYR A 125 -7.10 21.71 -3.68
N ALA A 126 -8.44 21.71 -3.66
CA ALA A 126 -9.25 20.64 -3.10
C ALA A 126 -9.96 19.90 -4.25
N GLN A 127 -9.81 18.57 -4.32
CA GLN A 127 -10.44 17.75 -5.35
C GLN A 127 -11.94 17.57 -5.06
N CYS A 128 -12.73 17.56 -6.15
CA CYS A 128 -14.12 17.19 -6.13
C CYS A 128 -14.26 15.75 -6.60
N TYR A 129 -14.79 14.88 -5.74
CA TYR A 129 -15.07 13.48 -6.06
C TYR A 129 -16.35 13.03 -5.36
N GLY A 130 -16.92 11.91 -5.81
CA GLY A 130 -18.02 11.21 -5.14
C GLY A 130 -17.61 9.79 -4.78
N GLY A 131 -18.45 9.08 -4.04
CA GLY A 131 -18.13 7.71 -3.70
C GLY A 131 -19.26 6.98 -3.00
N HIS A 132 -19.12 5.67 -2.93
CA HIS A 132 -19.99 4.84 -2.12
C HIS A 132 -19.44 4.76 -0.69
N GLN A 133 -20.28 5.02 0.30
CA GLN A 133 -19.97 4.81 1.71
C GLN A 133 -20.80 3.63 2.23
N PHE A 134 -20.13 2.63 2.80
CA PHE A 134 -20.78 1.42 3.32
C PHE A 134 -21.66 0.64 2.31
N GLY A 135 -21.49 0.90 1.01
CA GLY A 135 -22.24 0.26 -0.07
C GLY A 135 -23.27 1.15 -0.74
N ASP A 136 -23.60 2.30 -0.14
CA ASP A 136 -24.58 3.24 -0.66
C ASP A 136 -23.89 4.44 -1.31
N TRP A 137 -24.44 4.93 -2.43
CA TRP A 137 -23.93 6.13 -3.08
C TRP A 137 -24.14 7.35 -2.16
N ALA A 138 -23.04 7.99 -1.74
CA ALA A 138 -23.07 9.09 -0.79
C ALA A 138 -23.22 10.47 -1.47
N GLY A 139 -23.33 10.52 -2.80
CA GLY A 139 -23.31 11.77 -3.54
C GLY A 139 -21.91 12.37 -3.66
N GLN A 140 -21.85 13.69 -3.72
CA GLN A 140 -20.60 14.42 -3.78
C GLN A 140 -19.93 14.47 -2.41
N LEU A 141 -18.63 14.17 -2.40
CA LEU A 141 -17.72 14.27 -1.26
C LEU A 141 -16.68 15.35 -1.58
N GLY A 142 -15.41 14.96 -1.73
CA GLY A 142 -14.29 15.86 -1.97
C GLY A 142 -13.34 15.98 -0.78
N ASP A 143 -12.27 16.75 -0.99
CA ASP A 143 -11.23 17.01 0.01
C ASP A 143 -11.73 17.97 1.11
N GLY A 144 -12.68 17.53 1.94
CA GLY A 144 -13.32 18.39 2.96
C GLY A 144 -12.42 18.77 4.15
N ARG A 145 -11.24 18.17 4.27
CA ARG A 145 -10.25 18.41 5.34
C ARG A 145 -8.81 18.20 4.90
N ALA A 146 -8.57 18.20 3.60
CA ALA A 146 -7.27 18.03 2.97
C ALA A 146 -7.11 19.07 1.87
N ILE A 147 -5.86 19.46 1.58
CA ILE A 147 -5.55 20.33 0.45
C ILE A 147 -4.34 19.73 -0.23
N SER A 148 -4.49 19.45 -1.52
CA SER A 148 -3.38 19.04 -2.38
C SER A 148 -2.52 20.27 -2.65
N ILE A 149 -1.27 20.27 -2.20
CA ILE A 149 -0.32 21.38 -2.38
C ILE A 149 0.30 21.43 -3.79
N GLY A 150 0.23 20.31 -4.52
CA GLY A 150 0.76 20.10 -5.86
C GLY A 150 1.21 18.65 -6.06
N ASN A 151 1.63 18.30 -7.27
CA ASN A 151 2.11 16.96 -7.59
C ASN A 151 3.61 17.02 -7.94
N ASN A 152 4.37 15.98 -7.59
CA ASN A 152 5.74 15.79 -8.07
C ASN A 152 5.72 14.53 -8.92
N ASP A 153 5.93 14.67 -10.22
CA ASP A 153 5.80 13.54 -11.13
C ASP A 153 7.07 12.68 -11.12
N GLN A 154 6.93 11.41 -10.74
CA GLN A 154 7.98 10.38 -10.84
C GLN A 154 7.47 9.11 -11.53
N ASP A 155 6.18 9.00 -11.83
CA ASP A 155 5.60 7.77 -12.39
C ASP A 155 4.71 8.14 -13.59
N VAL A 156 5.34 8.42 -14.73
CA VAL A 156 4.65 8.45 -16.02
C VAL A 156 4.34 7.00 -16.40
N LEU A 157 3.08 6.60 -16.22
CA LEU A 157 2.56 5.34 -16.74
C LEU A 157 2.64 5.36 -18.26
N ASP A 158 3.51 4.52 -18.82
CA ASP A 158 3.61 4.27 -20.26
C ASP A 158 2.42 3.40 -20.71
N LEU A 159 1.59 3.96 -21.61
CA LEU A 159 0.24 3.46 -21.92
C LEU A 159 0.03 3.41 -23.44
N THR A 160 0.05 2.20 -24.03
CA THR A 160 -0.44 1.96 -25.41
C THR A 160 -1.66 1.03 -25.48
N SER A 161 -2.53 1.34 -26.46
CA SER A 161 -3.82 0.76 -26.88
C SER A 161 -4.84 0.43 -25.77
N ASN A 162 -5.86 1.30 -25.68
CA ASN A 162 -6.87 1.48 -24.64
C ASN A 162 -6.30 1.70 -23.23
N LYS A 163 -5.82 2.93 -23.00
CA LYS A 163 -5.28 3.43 -21.73
C LYS A 163 -6.20 3.18 -20.53
N TYR A 164 -7.53 3.22 -20.72
CA TYR A 164 -8.47 3.04 -19.62
C TYR A 164 -8.66 1.57 -19.26
N ALA A 165 -8.64 0.67 -20.24
CA ALA A 165 -8.69 -0.78 -19.98
C ALA A 165 -7.41 -1.26 -19.29
N ALA A 166 -6.23 -0.83 -19.77
CA ALA A 166 -4.95 -1.16 -19.15
C ALA A 166 -4.88 -0.63 -17.70
N TRP A 167 -5.27 0.62 -17.49
CA TRP A 167 -5.33 1.23 -16.17
C TRP A 167 -6.31 0.53 -15.23
N ALA A 168 -7.49 0.11 -15.74
CA ALA A 168 -8.45 -0.66 -14.97
C ALA A 168 -7.88 -2.00 -14.50
N VAL A 169 -7.16 -2.70 -15.36
CA VAL A 169 -6.48 -3.96 -15.02
C VAL A 169 -5.39 -3.71 -13.98
N GLU A 170 -4.57 -2.68 -14.14
CA GLU A 170 -3.52 -2.34 -13.18
C GLU A 170 -4.10 -2.02 -11.79
N ILE A 171 -5.15 -1.19 -11.72
CA ILE A 171 -5.84 -0.88 -10.46
C ILE A 171 -6.43 -2.14 -9.84
N ALA A 172 -7.06 -3.00 -10.64
CA ALA A 172 -7.61 -4.26 -10.18
C ALA A 172 -6.52 -5.16 -9.57
N GLU A 173 -5.41 -5.38 -10.29
CA GLU A 173 -4.31 -6.21 -9.82
C GLU A 173 -3.59 -5.63 -8.61
N ARG A 174 -3.37 -4.32 -8.56
CA ARG A 174 -2.74 -3.64 -7.43
C ARG A 174 -3.64 -3.69 -6.19
N THR A 175 -4.94 -3.49 -6.36
CA THR A 175 -5.91 -3.62 -5.26
C THR A 175 -5.95 -5.05 -4.73
N ALA A 176 -6.01 -6.05 -5.62
CA ALA A 176 -5.94 -7.46 -5.26
C ALA A 176 -4.66 -7.79 -4.48
N TYR A 177 -3.49 -7.35 -4.97
CA TYR A 177 -2.21 -7.53 -4.30
C TYR A 177 -2.19 -6.90 -2.89
N LEU A 178 -2.65 -5.65 -2.77
CA LEU A 178 -2.68 -4.96 -1.48
C LEU A 178 -3.59 -5.67 -0.49
N ILE A 179 -4.79 -6.10 -0.90
CA ILE A 179 -5.72 -6.81 -0.03
C ILE A 179 -5.17 -8.19 0.37
N ALA A 180 -4.55 -8.93 -0.56
CA ALA A 180 -3.94 -10.22 -0.27
C ALA A 180 -2.80 -10.15 0.77
N LYS A 181 -2.13 -9.00 0.89
CA LYS A 181 -1.02 -8.79 1.82
C LYS A 181 -1.45 -8.52 3.27
N TRP A 182 -2.68 -8.08 3.51
CA TRP A 182 -3.22 -7.87 4.86
C TRP A 182 -3.90 -9.17 5.35
N GLN A 183 -4.02 -9.47 6.67
CA GLN A 183 -4.49 -10.79 7.23
C GLN A 183 -5.41 -10.69 8.51
N ASP A 184 -6.05 -11.82 8.92
CA ASP A 184 -7.49 -12.02 9.35
C ASP A 184 -8.06 -11.82 10.78
N LEU A 185 -9.34 -11.35 10.83
CA LEU A 185 -10.45 -11.44 11.84
C LEU A 185 -11.87 -11.12 11.24
N PRO A 186 -12.97 -11.83 11.65
CA PRO A 186 -14.34 -11.69 11.07
C PRO A 186 -15.32 -10.70 11.79
N GLY A 187 -16.44 -10.33 11.12
CA GLY A 187 -17.70 -9.89 11.77
C GLY A 187 -18.46 -8.61 11.31
N LYS A 188 -18.01 -7.84 10.30
CA LYS A 188 -18.63 -6.57 9.83
C LYS A 188 -18.41 -6.35 8.32
N ARG A 189 -19.08 -5.40 7.65
CA ARG A 189 -18.88 -5.14 6.19
C ARG A 189 -17.40 -5.06 5.80
N HIS A 190 -16.62 -4.29 6.56
CA HIS A 190 -15.18 -4.13 6.35
C HIS A 190 -14.32 -4.97 7.31
N CYS A 191 -14.89 -6.02 7.93
CA CYS A 191 -14.05 -6.96 8.67
C CYS A 191 -13.06 -7.62 7.71
N PHE A 192 -11.94 -8.05 8.27
CA PHE A 192 -10.84 -8.52 7.46
C PHE A 192 -11.26 -9.61 6.46
N ALA A 193 -11.99 -10.62 6.92
CA ALA A 193 -12.43 -11.74 6.09
C ALA A 193 -13.23 -11.31 4.83
N ASN A 194 -13.88 -10.14 4.87
CA ASN A 194 -14.69 -9.63 3.76
C ASN A 194 -13.90 -8.70 2.82
N GLN A 195 -12.67 -8.30 3.17
CA GLN A 195 -11.89 -7.37 2.35
C GLN A 195 -11.68 -7.83 0.91
N PRO A 196 -11.45 -9.12 0.59
CA PRO A 196 -11.34 -9.59 -0.79
C PRO A 196 -12.60 -9.31 -1.61
N ASP A 197 -13.78 -9.56 -1.03
CA ASP A 197 -15.06 -9.31 -1.70
C ASP A 197 -15.38 -7.82 -1.79
N ILE A 198 -15.05 -7.05 -0.75
CA ILE A 198 -15.19 -5.58 -0.77
C ILE A 198 -14.25 -4.95 -1.81
N GLY A 199 -13.03 -5.45 -1.95
CA GLY A 199 -12.11 -5.02 -3.00
C GLY A 199 -12.66 -5.29 -4.39
N SER A 200 -13.17 -6.50 -4.62
CA SER A 200 -13.84 -6.88 -5.87
C SER A 200 -15.02 -5.93 -6.16
N TRP A 201 -15.85 -5.67 -5.14
CA TRP A 201 -16.98 -4.76 -5.26
C TRP A 201 -16.55 -3.32 -5.60
N ASN A 202 -15.49 -2.81 -4.97
CA ASN A 202 -14.95 -1.49 -5.28
C ASN A 202 -14.42 -1.41 -6.73
N ILE A 203 -13.72 -2.45 -7.20
CA ILE A 203 -13.27 -2.54 -8.60
C ILE A 203 -14.47 -2.56 -9.53
N ALA A 204 -15.52 -3.33 -9.21
CA ALA A 204 -16.76 -3.36 -9.99
C ALA A 204 -17.38 -1.96 -10.13
N GLN A 205 -17.44 -1.18 -9.04
CA GLN A 205 -17.93 0.20 -9.12
C GLN A 205 -17.06 1.08 -10.00
N PHE A 206 -15.74 0.94 -9.91
CA PHE A 206 -14.79 1.72 -10.70
C PHE A 206 -14.90 1.41 -12.20
N VAL A 207 -14.87 0.13 -12.59
CA VAL A 207 -14.96 -0.28 -14.00
C VAL A 207 -16.35 0.01 -14.58
N LEU A 208 -17.41 -0.05 -13.77
CA LEU A 208 -18.75 0.36 -14.17
C LEU A 208 -18.78 1.85 -14.53
N THR A 209 -18.11 2.73 -13.76
CA THR A 209 -18.01 4.16 -14.09
C THR A 209 -17.30 4.38 -15.42
N LEU A 210 -16.20 3.66 -15.69
CA LEU A 210 -15.50 3.74 -16.98
C LEU A 210 -16.37 3.24 -18.15
N SER A 211 -17.13 2.17 -17.93
CA SER A 211 -18.05 1.61 -18.93
C SER A 211 -19.21 2.57 -19.23
N ILE A 212 -19.84 3.17 -18.20
CA ILE A 212 -20.89 4.18 -18.36
C ILE A 212 -20.38 5.40 -19.13
N ALA A 213 -19.12 5.77 -18.93
CA ALA A 213 -18.45 6.84 -19.68
C ALA A 213 -18.01 6.42 -21.10
N GLU A 214 -18.35 5.19 -21.53
CA GLU A 214 -17.99 4.60 -22.82
C GLU A 214 -16.47 4.55 -23.06
N LEU A 215 -15.67 4.54 -21.99
CA LEU A 215 -14.21 4.48 -22.06
C LEU A 215 -13.68 3.05 -22.16
N ILE A 216 -14.47 2.08 -21.72
CA ILE A 216 -14.22 0.64 -21.85
C ILE A 216 -15.51 -0.07 -22.24
N ASN A 217 -15.40 -1.21 -22.92
CA ASN A 217 -16.55 -2.05 -23.25
C ASN A 217 -16.74 -3.22 -22.25
N ASP A 218 -17.86 -3.93 -22.37
CA ASP A 218 -18.21 -5.05 -21.47
C ASP A 218 -17.13 -6.15 -21.42
N LYS A 219 -16.43 -6.42 -22.53
CA LYS A 219 -15.36 -7.44 -22.53
C LYS A 219 -14.18 -6.98 -21.70
N GLU A 220 -13.78 -5.72 -21.82
CA GLU A 220 -12.68 -5.11 -21.07
C GLU A 220 -13.03 -5.00 -19.57
N MET A 221 -14.27 -4.63 -19.25
CA MET A 221 -14.79 -4.61 -17.89
C MET A 221 -14.72 -6.00 -17.23
N ASN A 222 -15.26 -7.02 -17.92
CA ASN A 222 -15.23 -8.41 -17.44
C ASN A 222 -13.79 -8.93 -17.28
N TYR A 223 -12.91 -8.56 -18.21
CA TYR A 223 -11.50 -8.91 -18.13
C TYR A 223 -10.84 -8.30 -16.88
N ALA A 224 -11.04 -7.02 -16.58
CA ALA A 224 -10.50 -6.39 -15.37
C ALA A 224 -10.98 -7.09 -14.07
N MET A 225 -12.26 -7.48 -14.03
CA MET A 225 -12.82 -8.24 -12.91
C MET A 225 -12.20 -9.64 -12.77
N GLU A 226 -12.01 -10.35 -13.87
CA GLU A 226 -11.32 -11.65 -13.88
C GLU A 226 -9.87 -11.54 -13.40
N ARG A 227 -9.17 -10.48 -13.83
CA ARG A 227 -7.79 -10.19 -13.40
C ARG A 227 -7.70 -9.93 -11.91
N TYR A 228 -8.65 -9.19 -11.32
CA TYR A 228 -8.72 -9.02 -9.85
C TYR A 228 -8.76 -10.38 -9.13
N GLY A 229 -9.73 -11.24 -9.50
CA GLY A 229 -9.95 -12.52 -8.81
C GLY A 229 -8.76 -13.46 -8.94
N THR A 230 -8.20 -13.56 -10.16
CA THR A 230 -7.01 -14.39 -10.43
C THR A 230 -5.81 -13.88 -9.65
N LYS A 231 -5.50 -12.59 -9.76
CA LYS A 231 -4.33 -11.98 -9.10
C LYS A 231 -4.42 -12.09 -7.58
N PHE A 232 -5.59 -11.86 -6.99
CA PHE A 232 -5.79 -11.99 -5.55
C PHE A 232 -5.47 -13.41 -5.09
N MET A 233 -6.03 -14.42 -5.77
CA MET A 233 -5.83 -15.81 -5.39
C MET A 233 -4.39 -16.27 -5.57
N ASP A 234 -3.72 -15.86 -6.65
CA ASP A 234 -2.32 -16.18 -6.88
C ASP A 234 -1.41 -15.60 -5.79
N GLU A 235 -1.58 -14.31 -5.46
CA GLU A 235 -0.79 -13.64 -4.43
C GLU A 235 -1.07 -14.20 -3.04
N TYR A 236 -2.34 -14.42 -2.68
CA TYR A 236 -2.72 -15.00 -1.40
C TYR A 236 -2.09 -16.39 -1.21
N GLN A 237 -2.18 -17.25 -2.24
CA GLN A 237 -1.60 -18.59 -2.19
C GLN A 237 -0.08 -18.55 -2.07
N ALA A 238 0.59 -17.69 -2.83
CA ALA A 238 2.03 -17.53 -2.80
C ALA A 238 2.52 -16.99 -1.45
N ILE A 239 1.85 -15.99 -0.89
CA ILE A 239 2.17 -15.42 0.42
C ILE A 239 1.97 -16.49 1.50
N MET A 240 0.81 -17.14 1.57
CA MET A 240 0.53 -18.11 2.63
C MET A 240 1.44 -19.33 2.58
N ALA A 241 1.81 -19.80 1.37
CA ALA A 241 2.81 -20.86 1.23
C ALA A 241 4.17 -20.42 1.79
N ARG A 242 4.67 -19.23 1.40
CA ARG A 242 5.94 -18.69 1.90
C ARG A 242 5.94 -18.44 3.40
N LYS A 243 4.84 -17.91 3.97
CA LYS A 243 4.72 -17.68 5.42
C LYS A 243 4.87 -18.97 6.22
N LEU A 244 4.43 -20.09 5.66
CA LEU A 244 4.60 -21.42 6.26
C LEU A 244 5.90 -22.12 5.84
N GLY A 245 6.67 -21.58 4.91
CA GLY A 245 7.86 -22.24 4.33
C GLY A 245 7.53 -23.40 3.39
N LEU A 246 6.29 -23.47 2.87
CA LEU A 246 5.83 -24.55 1.99
C LEU A 246 6.22 -24.29 0.53
N PRO A 247 6.60 -25.32 -0.24
CA PRO A 247 6.91 -25.17 -1.67
C PRO A 247 5.66 -24.90 -2.51
N LYS A 248 4.48 -25.31 -2.03
CA LYS A 248 3.19 -25.11 -2.69
C LYS A 248 2.09 -24.83 -1.67
N TYR A 249 1.09 -24.07 -2.11
CA TYR A 249 -0.10 -23.80 -1.31
C TYR A 249 -0.87 -25.08 -0.98
N ASN A 250 -1.31 -25.21 0.28
CA ASN A 250 -2.13 -26.32 0.75
C ASN A 250 -3.37 -25.76 1.47
N LYS A 251 -4.52 -25.76 0.78
CA LYS A 251 -5.77 -25.19 1.27
C LYS A 251 -6.22 -25.81 2.59
N GLN A 252 -6.28 -27.13 2.68
CA GLN A 252 -6.80 -27.84 3.86
C GLN A 252 -5.95 -27.56 5.10
N LEU A 253 -4.62 -27.57 4.94
CA LEU A 253 -3.67 -27.27 6.00
C LEU A 253 -3.85 -25.83 6.50
N ILE A 254 -3.82 -24.86 5.58
CA ILE A 254 -3.90 -23.44 5.91
C ILE A 254 -5.24 -23.09 6.55
N SER A 255 -6.36 -23.55 5.99
CA SER A 255 -7.69 -23.31 6.57
C SER A 255 -7.82 -23.91 7.98
N LYS A 256 -7.32 -25.13 8.20
CA LYS A 256 -7.35 -25.75 9.54
C LYS A 256 -6.47 -25.01 10.54
N LEU A 257 -5.27 -24.60 10.12
CA LEU A 257 -4.34 -23.84 10.95
C LEU A 257 -4.95 -22.50 11.38
N LEU A 258 -5.43 -21.70 10.43
CA LEU A 258 -6.00 -20.39 10.72
C LEU A 258 -7.23 -20.51 11.63
N ASN A 259 -8.07 -21.53 11.42
CA ASN A 259 -9.23 -21.76 12.29
C ASN A 259 -8.80 -22.10 13.73
N ASN A 260 -7.81 -22.98 13.90
CA ASN A 260 -7.26 -23.27 15.24
C ASN A 260 -6.66 -22.03 15.90
N MET A 261 -5.88 -21.23 15.17
CA MET A 261 -5.31 -19.98 15.68
C MET A 261 -6.41 -19.00 16.13
N ALA A 262 -7.51 -18.91 15.38
CA ALA A 262 -8.64 -18.06 15.74
C ALA A 262 -9.36 -18.56 17.01
N VAL A 263 -9.61 -19.87 17.12
CA VAL A 263 -10.23 -20.50 18.31
C VAL A 263 -9.37 -20.27 19.56
N ASP A 264 -8.07 -20.50 19.45
CA ASP A 264 -7.12 -20.41 20.55
C ASP A 264 -6.62 -18.97 20.80
N LYS A 265 -7.07 -18.01 19.99
CA LYS A 265 -6.68 -16.58 20.05
C LYS A 265 -5.16 -16.36 20.00
N VAL A 266 -4.49 -17.14 19.15
CA VAL A 266 -3.05 -17.09 18.94
C VAL A 266 -2.67 -15.79 18.25
N ASP A 267 -1.58 -15.16 18.69
CA ASP A 267 -1.05 -13.96 18.02
C ASP A 267 -0.54 -14.32 16.62
N TYR A 268 -1.14 -13.69 15.61
CA TYR A 268 -0.88 -14.00 14.21
C TYR A 268 0.60 -13.80 13.84
N THR A 269 1.14 -12.60 14.07
CA THR A 269 2.52 -12.24 13.71
C THR A 269 3.53 -13.12 14.43
N ASN A 270 3.40 -13.26 15.75
CA ASN A 270 4.35 -14.01 16.54
C ASN A 270 4.29 -15.51 16.23
N PHE A 271 3.11 -16.06 15.88
CA PHE A 271 3.02 -17.46 15.45
C PHE A 271 3.89 -17.73 14.23
N PHE A 272 3.71 -16.97 13.15
CA PHE A 272 4.46 -17.17 11.91
C PHE A 272 5.96 -16.87 12.10
N GLN A 273 6.30 -15.89 12.93
CA GLN A 273 7.70 -15.59 13.22
C GLN A 273 8.38 -16.65 14.10
N LEU A 274 7.66 -17.24 15.05
CA LEU A 274 8.20 -18.33 15.86
C LEU A 274 8.31 -19.62 15.06
N LEU A 275 7.38 -19.85 14.12
CA LEU A 275 7.38 -21.00 13.23
C LEU A 275 8.68 -21.11 12.41
N SER A 276 9.26 -19.97 11.97
CA SER A 276 10.51 -19.99 11.20
C SER A 276 11.72 -20.50 12.00
N ASN A 277 11.65 -20.48 13.34
CA ASN A 277 12.71 -20.95 14.22
C ASN A 277 12.59 -22.43 14.59
N ILE A 278 11.49 -23.09 14.21
CA ILE A 278 11.30 -24.51 14.50
C ILE A 278 12.14 -25.33 13.53
N LYS A 279 13.04 -26.14 14.08
CA LYS A 279 13.84 -27.11 13.33
C LYS A 279 12.99 -28.31 12.93
N ALA A 280 13.14 -28.76 11.69
CA ALA A 280 12.46 -29.97 11.23
C ALA A 280 13.29 -31.18 11.69
N ASP A 281 13.20 -31.54 12.97
CA ASP A 281 13.88 -32.74 13.45
C ASP A 281 13.23 -33.98 12.82
N ILE A 282 13.97 -34.60 11.89
CA ILE A 282 13.61 -35.85 11.20
C ILE A 282 13.40 -37.00 12.19
N ASN A 283 13.92 -36.91 13.42
CA ASN A 283 13.79 -37.93 14.45
C ASN A 283 12.55 -37.75 15.34
N THR A 284 11.83 -36.63 15.23
CA THR A 284 10.57 -36.45 15.98
C THR A 284 9.51 -37.37 15.37
N PRO A 285 8.87 -38.25 16.17
CA PRO A 285 7.84 -39.15 15.68
C PRO A 285 6.77 -38.39 14.91
N TYR A 286 6.36 -38.91 13.76
CA TYR A 286 5.39 -38.27 12.86
C TYR A 286 4.12 -37.83 13.59
N GLU A 287 3.71 -38.53 14.64
CA GLU A 287 2.54 -38.24 15.47
C GLU A 287 2.69 -36.99 16.36
N GLY A 288 3.92 -36.61 16.73
CA GLY A 288 4.23 -35.47 17.61
C GLY A 288 4.48 -34.13 16.89
N LEU A 289 4.62 -34.13 15.56
CA LEU A 289 4.81 -32.91 14.77
C LEU A 289 3.49 -32.15 14.58
N LEU A 290 3.50 -30.82 14.74
CA LEU A 290 2.39 -29.96 14.29
C LEU A 290 2.20 -30.16 12.79
N VAL A 291 0.94 -30.20 12.32
CA VAL A 291 0.62 -30.52 10.91
C VAL A 291 1.41 -29.68 9.89
N PRO A 292 1.66 -28.37 10.10
CA PRO A 292 2.51 -27.59 9.20
C PRO A 292 3.96 -28.09 9.14
N LEU A 293 4.51 -28.52 10.28
CA LEU A 293 5.89 -29.01 10.38
C LEU A 293 6.09 -30.35 9.65
N LYS A 294 5.06 -31.20 9.60
CA LYS A 294 5.10 -32.46 8.83
C LYS A 294 5.32 -32.20 7.34
N ALA A 295 4.62 -31.22 6.79
CA ALA A 295 4.77 -30.84 5.38
C ALA A 295 6.14 -30.20 5.09
N LEU A 296 6.76 -29.58 6.09
CA LEU A 296 8.09 -28.95 5.97
C LEU A 296 9.23 -29.96 6.04
N ALA A 297 9.15 -30.96 6.93
CA ALA A 297 10.15 -32.01 7.05
C ALA A 297 10.32 -32.84 5.76
N SER A 298 9.26 -32.96 4.94
CA SER A 298 9.29 -33.70 3.66
C SER A 298 9.68 -32.85 2.44
N SER A 299 10.00 -31.56 2.61
CA SER A 299 10.24 -30.63 1.50
C SER A 299 11.62 -30.72 0.86
N GLY A 300 12.61 -31.32 1.55
CA GLY A 300 14.00 -31.39 1.10
C GLY A 300 14.79 -30.07 1.22
N VAL A 301 14.18 -29.00 1.73
CA VAL A 301 14.82 -27.70 1.99
C VAL A 301 15.49 -27.74 3.37
N SER A 302 16.71 -27.18 3.48
CA SER A 302 17.40 -27.06 4.77
C SER A 302 16.62 -26.18 5.75
N ASP A 303 16.85 -26.37 7.05
CA ASP A 303 16.23 -25.52 8.08
C ASP A 303 16.69 -24.07 7.94
N GLU A 304 17.97 -23.86 7.59
CA GLU A 304 18.58 -22.55 7.35
C GLU A 304 17.93 -21.81 6.17
N ASP A 305 17.81 -22.47 5.01
CA ASP A 305 17.21 -21.86 3.81
C ASP A 305 15.72 -21.60 4.01
N ARG A 306 15.02 -22.52 4.69
CA ARG A 306 13.60 -22.35 5.04
C ARG A 306 13.42 -21.13 5.93
N LYS A 307 14.22 -21.02 6.99
CA LYS A 307 14.17 -19.90 7.93
C LYS A 307 14.44 -18.58 7.20
N ALA A 308 15.51 -18.52 6.41
CA ALA A 308 15.85 -17.33 5.65
C ALA A 308 14.69 -16.89 4.74
N SER A 309 14.08 -17.83 4.02
CA SER A 309 12.91 -17.54 3.16
C SER A 309 11.70 -17.03 3.96
N MET A 310 11.35 -17.71 5.06
CA MET A 310 10.22 -17.33 5.92
C MET A 310 10.41 -15.95 6.56
N ASP A 311 11.61 -15.64 7.03
CA ASP A 311 11.91 -14.36 7.69
C ASP A 311 11.73 -13.16 6.73
N THR A 312 11.83 -13.36 5.40
CA THR A 312 11.55 -12.28 4.42
C THR A 312 10.07 -11.93 4.26
N VAL A 313 9.16 -12.81 4.70
CA VAL A 313 7.71 -12.64 4.54
C VAL A 313 6.94 -12.60 5.87
N ASN A 314 7.58 -13.02 6.96
CA ASN A 314 7.05 -12.99 8.31
C ASN A 314 7.70 -11.84 9.08
N PRO A 315 7.00 -10.70 9.26
CA PRO A 315 7.60 -9.59 9.98
C PRO A 315 7.77 -9.95 11.46
N LYS A 316 8.89 -9.55 12.04
CA LYS A 316 9.11 -9.61 13.48
C LYS A 316 8.35 -8.51 14.21
N TYR A 317 8.22 -7.35 13.58
CA TYR A 317 7.55 -6.16 14.15
C TYR A 317 6.36 -5.77 13.29
N VAL A 318 5.24 -5.49 13.96
CA VAL A 318 4.06 -4.88 13.35
C VAL A 318 3.63 -3.70 14.18
N LEU A 319 3.05 -2.69 13.54
CA LEU A 319 2.61 -1.49 14.20
C LEU A 319 1.31 -1.75 14.98
N ARG A 320 1.44 -2.35 16.16
CA ARG A 320 0.32 -2.71 17.04
C ARG A 320 -0.30 -1.45 17.63
N ASN A 321 -1.62 -1.42 17.77
CA ASN A 321 -2.34 -0.26 18.29
C ASN A 321 -1.81 0.26 19.64
N TYR A 322 -1.39 -0.63 20.55
CA TYR A 322 -0.85 -0.19 21.84
C TYR A 322 0.49 0.56 21.72
N LEU A 323 1.28 0.23 20.71
CA LEU A 323 2.52 0.95 20.39
C LEU A 323 2.18 2.34 19.86
N CYS A 324 1.24 2.43 18.91
CA CYS A 324 0.72 3.72 18.43
C CYS A 324 0.20 4.56 19.58
N GLN A 325 -0.64 4.00 20.45
CA GLN A 325 -1.20 4.74 21.58
C GLN A 325 -0.12 5.22 22.54
N SER A 326 0.86 4.38 22.87
CA SER A 326 1.97 4.79 23.75
C SER A 326 2.78 5.95 23.14
N ALA A 327 2.95 5.93 21.81
CA ALA A 327 3.64 7.00 21.09
C ALA A 327 2.79 8.29 21.01
N ILE A 328 1.47 8.17 20.84
CA ILE A 328 0.52 9.29 20.89
C ILE A 328 0.53 9.93 22.28
N ASP A 329 0.36 9.13 23.34
CA ASP A 329 0.33 9.61 24.73
C ASP A 329 1.62 10.36 25.11
N ALA A 330 2.77 9.92 24.59
CA ALA A 330 4.06 10.61 24.76
C ALA A 330 4.14 11.90 23.92
N ALA A 331 3.69 11.87 22.67
CA ALA A 331 3.71 13.03 21.77
C ALA A 331 2.79 14.16 22.25
N GLU A 332 1.63 13.84 22.83
CA GLU A 332 0.72 14.83 23.45
C GLU A 332 1.37 15.55 24.65
N GLN A 333 2.37 14.93 25.27
CA GLN A 333 3.19 15.54 26.34
C GLN A 333 4.45 16.23 25.80
N GLY A 334 4.60 16.35 24.47
CA GLY A 334 5.75 16.95 23.81
C GLY A 334 6.96 16.02 23.63
N ASP A 335 6.83 14.73 23.94
CA ASP A 335 7.91 13.74 23.74
C ASP A 335 7.72 12.92 22.46
N PHE A 336 8.42 13.31 21.40
CA PHE A 336 8.32 12.66 20.08
C PHE A 336 9.28 11.47 19.91
N ARG A 337 10.07 11.09 20.93
CA ARG A 337 11.08 10.02 20.81
C ARG A 337 10.46 8.67 20.47
N GLU A 338 9.31 8.34 21.07
CA GLU A 338 8.65 7.07 20.84
C GLU A 338 8.09 6.97 19.41
N VAL A 339 7.46 8.04 18.91
CA VAL A 339 6.99 8.12 17.51
C VAL A 339 8.15 7.90 16.53
N ARG A 340 9.28 8.58 16.75
CA ARG A 340 10.49 8.43 15.91
C ARG A 340 11.11 7.04 16.02
N THR A 341 11.07 6.44 17.21
CA THR A 341 11.53 5.06 17.43
C THR A 341 10.68 4.06 16.67
N LEU A 342 9.35 4.19 16.71
CA LEU A 342 8.44 3.35 15.95
C LEU A 342 8.60 3.54 14.44
N LEU A 343 8.80 4.77 13.97
CA LEU A 343 9.08 5.03 12.56
C LEU A 343 10.37 4.33 12.10
N LYS A 344 11.44 4.42 12.89
CA LYS A 344 12.70 3.71 12.62
C LYS A 344 12.51 2.20 12.62
N LEU A 345 11.80 1.66 13.62
CA LEU A 345 11.49 0.23 13.74
C LEU A 345 10.81 -0.30 12.47
N MET A 346 9.82 0.46 11.99
CA MET A 346 9.00 0.09 10.84
C MET A 346 9.70 0.23 9.49
N SER A 347 10.92 0.78 9.45
CA SER A 347 11.73 0.79 8.22
C SER A 347 12.33 -0.59 7.90
N ARG A 348 12.49 -1.46 8.91
CA ARG A 348 13.03 -2.83 8.78
C ARG A 348 12.26 -3.84 9.64
N PRO A 349 10.95 -4.02 9.41
CA PRO A 349 10.08 -4.79 10.32
C PRO A 349 10.32 -6.31 10.28
N TYR A 350 11.07 -6.80 9.28
CA TYR A 350 11.44 -8.21 9.12
C TYR A 350 12.76 -8.56 9.82
N ASP A 351 13.66 -7.58 9.97
CA ASP A 351 15.00 -7.81 10.50
C ASP A 351 15.00 -7.97 12.02
N GLU A 352 15.94 -8.75 12.55
CA GLU A 352 16.22 -8.76 13.99
C GLU A 352 16.84 -7.42 14.42
N GLN A 353 16.19 -6.73 15.36
CA GLN A 353 16.69 -5.50 15.96
C GLN A 353 16.83 -5.72 17.48
N LEU A 354 18.04 -6.05 17.94
CA LEU A 354 18.31 -6.52 19.32
C LEU A 354 17.86 -5.52 20.38
N GLU A 355 18.06 -4.23 20.14
CA GLU A 355 17.64 -3.13 21.01
C GLU A 355 16.12 -2.89 21.02
N MET A 356 15.41 -3.43 20.02
CA MET A 356 13.97 -3.22 19.80
C MET A 356 13.11 -4.44 20.18
N GLN A 357 13.67 -5.48 20.79
CA GLN A 357 12.92 -6.72 21.10
C GLN A 357 11.63 -6.49 21.91
N LYS A 358 11.57 -5.43 22.74
CA LYS A 358 10.36 -5.08 23.50
C LYS A 358 9.14 -4.84 22.59
N TYR A 359 9.35 -4.40 21.35
CA TYR A 359 8.28 -4.08 20.39
C TYR A 359 7.64 -5.30 19.72
N ALA A 360 8.26 -6.47 19.81
CA ALA A 360 7.69 -7.73 19.34
C ALA A 360 6.75 -8.40 20.38
N ARG A 361 6.66 -7.84 21.59
CA ARG A 361 5.86 -8.40 22.68
C ARG A 361 4.37 -8.28 22.41
N LEU A 362 3.62 -9.22 23.00
CA LEU A 362 2.17 -9.16 23.04
C LEU A 362 1.69 -7.87 23.72
N PRO A 363 0.48 -7.39 23.39
CA PRO A 363 -0.09 -6.24 24.06
C PRO A 363 -0.11 -6.40 25.59
N PRO A 364 0.30 -5.39 26.36
CA PRO A 364 0.21 -5.41 27.83
C PRO A 364 -1.26 -5.37 28.29
N ALA A 365 -1.52 -5.69 29.56
CA ALA A 365 -2.87 -5.78 30.12
C ALA A 365 -3.72 -4.51 29.92
N TRP A 366 -3.14 -3.32 30.03
CA TRP A 366 -3.85 -2.04 29.84
C TRP A 366 -4.33 -1.83 28.40
N ALA A 367 -3.66 -2.44 27.41
CA ALA A 367 -3.96 -2.25 25.99
C ALA A 367 -5.26 -2.94 25.57
N TYR A 368 -5.83 -3.78 26.42
CA TYR A 368 -7.09 -4.47 26.16
C TYR A 368 -8.33 -3.57 26.37
N ARG A 369 -8.15 -2.30 26.74
CA ARG A 369 -9.23 -1.31 26.86
C ARG A 369 -9.85 -0.95 25.49
N PRO A 370 -11.14 -0.58 25.44
CA PRO A 370 -11.76 0.00 24.25
C PRO A 370 -10.95 1.20 23.71
N GLY A 371 -10.92 1.40 22.39
CA GLY A 371 -10.14 2.46 21.74
C GLY A 371 -8.66 2.13 21.49
N VAL A 372 -8.08 1.15 22.20
CA VAL A 372 -6.71 0.67 21.96
C VAL A 372 -6.73 -0.73 21.33
N ARG A 373 -7.46 -1.68 21.91
CA ARG A 373 -7.52 -3.06 21.39
C ARG A 373 -8.27 -3.16 20.06
N MET A 374 -9.34 -2.38 19.92
CA MET A 374 -10.20 -2.32 18.74
C MET A 374 -10.32 -0.87 18.33
N LEU A 375 -9.74 -0.53 17.18
CA LEU A 375 -10.04 0.70 16.48
C LEU A 375 -11.27 0.41 15.64
N SER A 376 -12.40 1.01 15.99
CA SER A 376 -13.58 1.01 15.13
C SER A 376 -13.48 2.25 14.25
N CYS A 377 -13.30 2.09 12.93
CA CYS A 377 -13.47 3.19 11.98
C CYS A 377 -14.96 3.59 11.80
N SER A 378 -15.85 3.06 12.64
CA SER A 378 -17.26 3.42 12.73
C SER A 378 -17.75 3.15 14.15
N SER A 379 -17.83 4.20 14.97
CA SER A 379 -18.78 4.21 16.09
C SER A 379 -20.10 4.72 15.55
#